data_AF-A0A2D6N0I0-F1
#
_entry.id   AF-A0A2D6N0I0-F1
#
_cell.length_a   1.000
_cell.length_b   1.000
_cell.length_c   1.000
_cell.angle_alpha   90.00
_cell.angle_beta   90.00
_cell.angle_gamma   90.00
#
_symmetry.space_group_name_H-M   'P 1'
#
loop_
_entity.id
_entity.type
_entity.pdbx_description
1 polymer ?
#
loop_
_entity_poly.entity_id
_entity_poly.type
_entity_poly.pdbx_seq_one_letter_code
_entity_poly.pdbx_strand_id
1 'polypeptide(L)'
;MVLIVTLLVTGLSSLAADSASAQTEQEVLDQRTFWQDHYRRLLTNRAILKDNAARSRKYYSQAQRRNYPRGGARQQFLLDAENAEKELAVVEQEIAQIFVDARTQEIPPGWLYEVEDEPITIPAAPDADAEAVEEAEDRAGRNPLYFKDDEG
;
A
#
# COMPACT_ATOMS: atom_id res chain seq x y z
N MET A 1 13.58 -78.08 -8.13
CA MET A 1 12.64 -77.28 -8.93
C MET A 1 11.98 -76.31 -7.97
N VAL A 2 12.32 -75.03 -8.09
CA VAL A 2 11.82 -73.93 -7.24
C VAL A 2 10.48 -73.50 -7.79
N LEU A 3 9.46 -73.37 -6.95
CA LEU A 3 8.25 -72.63 -7.30
C LEU A 3 7.81 -71.78 -6.10
N ILE A 4 8.07 -70.48 -6.26
CA ILE A 4 7.67 -69.37 -5.41
C ILE A 4 6.23 -69.01 -5.76
N VAL A 5 5.32 -68.91 -4.79
CA VAL A 5 3.98 -68.35 -5.00
C VAL A 5 3.58 -67.46 -3.81
N THR A 6 3.84 -66.18 -4.04
CA THR A 6 3.07 -64.97 -3.72
C THR A 6 2.52 -64.72 -2.30
N LEU A 7 3.23 -63.81 -1.66
CA LEU A 7 2.86 -62.90 -0.57
C LEU A 7 1.53 -62.16 -0.89
N LEU A 8 0.50 -62.33 -0.06
CA LEU A 8 -0.72 -61.51 -0.11
C LEU A 8 -0.59 -60.41 0.96
N VAL A 9 -0.04 -59.25 0.59
CA VAL A 9 -0.07 -58.06 1.44
C VAL A 9 -1.38 -57.33 1.16
N THR A 10 -2.36 -57.54 2.02
CA THR A 10 -3.55 -56.68 2.11
C THR A 10 -3.10 -55.29 2.53
N GLY A 11 -2.93 -54.40 1.55
CA GLY A 11 -2.78 -52.97 1.76
C GLY A 11 -4.06 -52.44 2.35
N LEU A 12 -4.06 -52.21 3.67
CA LEU A 12 -5.09 -51.44 4.34
C LEU A 12 -4.91 -49.98 3.87
N SER A 13 -5.67 -49.59 2.85
CA SER A 13 -5.81 -48.19 2.47
C SER A 13 -6.50 -47.46 3.62
N SER A 14 -5.71 -46.98 4.58
CA SER A 14 -6.09 -45.88 5.43
C SER A 14 -6.27 -44.67 4.53
N LEU A 15 -7.50 -44.49 4.05
CA LEU A 15 -8.07 -43.17 3.83
C LEU A 15 -7.84 -42.40 5.12
N ALA A 16 -6.70 -41.71 5.21
CA ALA A 16 -6.57 -40.58 6.09
C ALA A 16 -7.68 -39.64 5.65
N ALA A 17 -8.80 -39.71 6.36
CA ALA A 17 -9.81 -38.69 6.30
C ALA A 17 -9.06 -37.40 6.62
N ASP A 18 -8.78 -36.62 5.57
CA ASP A 18 -8.50 -35.21 5.73
C ASP A 18 -9.62 -34.69 6.61
N SER A 19 -9.25 -34.43 7.85
CA SER A 19 -10.14 -33.88 8.83
C SER A 19 -10.32 -32.46 8.36
N ALA A 20 -11.30 -32.23 7.50
CA ALA A 20 -11.79 -30.91 7.18
C ALA A 20 -12.24 -30.30 8.52
N SER A 21 -11.32 -29.62 9.20
CA SER A 21 -11.66 -28.86 10.40
C SER A 21 -12.56 -27.76 9.88
N ALA A 22 -13.85 -27.87 10.17
CA ALA A 22 -14.78 -26.77 9.94
C ALA A 22 -14.20 -25.56 10.68
N GLN A 23 -13.85 -24.52 9.92
CA GLN A 23 -13.43 -23.24 10.50
C GLN A 23 -14.53 -22.77 11.45
N THR A 24 -14.12 -22.26 12.61
CA THR A 24 -15.10 -21.68 13.53
C THR A 24 -15.68 -20.40 12.93
N GLU A 25 -16.90 -20.03 13.28
CA GLU A 25 -17.51 -18.77 12.81
C GLU A 25 -16.63 -17.55 13.14
N GLN A 26 -15.94 -17.60 14.28
CA GLN A 26 -15.00 -16.54 14.67
C GLN A 26 -13.78 -16.47 13.75
N GLU A 27 -13.19 -17.60 13.34
CA GLU A 27 -12.06 -17.62 12.41
C GLU A 27 -12.43 -17.01 11.05
N VAL A 28 -13.65 -17.29 10.57
CA VAL A 28 -14.17 -16.72 9.31
C VAL A 28 -14.31 -15.20 9.43
N LEU A 29 -14.84 -14.70 10.56
CA LEU A 29 -14.97 -13.26 10.81
C LEU A 29 -13.61 -12.56 10.94
N ASP A 30 -12.67 -13.16 11.64
CA ASP A 30 -11.32 -12.62 11.81
C ASP A 30 -10.59 -12.57 10.46
N GLN A 31 -10.72 -13.63 9.66
CA GLN A 31 -10.17 -13.68 8.30
C GLN A 31 -10.79 -12.62 7.39
N ARG A 32 -12.11 -12.46 7.41
CA ARG A 32 -12.80 -11.40 6.65
C ARG A 32 -12.31 -10.03 7.04
N THR A 33 -12.23 -9.75 8.35
CA THR A 33 -11.77 -8.47 8.87
C THR A 33 -10.34 -8.18 8.41
N PHE A 34 -9.45 -9.17 8.50
CA PHE A 34 -8.08 -9.04 8.02
C PHE A 34 -7.99 -8.64 6.54
N TRP A 35 -8.72 -9.33 5.65
CA TRP A 35 -8.70 -9.04 4.22
C TRP A 35 -9.29 -7.68 3.90
N GLN A 36 -10.40 -7.34 4.53
CA GLN A 36 -11.04 -6.04 4.36
C GLN A 36 -10.15 -4.90 4.84
N ASP A 37 -9.54 -5.01 6.02
CA ASP A 37 -8.64 -3.99 6.56
C ASP A 37 -7.35 -3.87 5.75
N HIS A 38 -6.84 -4.98 5.22
CA HIS A 38 -5.72 -4.94 4.29
C HIS A 38 -6.10 -4.17 3.01
N TYR A 39 -7.25 -4.46 2.42
CA TYR A 39 -7.69 -3.80 1.20
C TYR A 39 -8.01 -2.32 1.40
N ARG A 40 -8.69 -1.96 2.51
CA ARG A 40 -8.93 -0.56 2.91
C ARG A 40 -7.64 0.26 2.99
N ARG A 41 -6.58 -0.32 3.56
CA ARG A 41 -5.27 0.35 3.64
C ARG A 41 -4.67 0.60 2.27
N LEU A 42 -4.74 -0.36 1.36
CA LEU A 42 -4.27 -0.19 -0.03
C LEU A 42 -5.06 0.90 -0.77
N LEU A 43 -6.40 0.90 -0.64
CA LEU A 43 -7.25 1.93 -1.23
C LEU A 43 -6.93 3.33 -0.68
N THR A 44 -6.72 3.43 0.64
CA THR A 44 -6.34 4.68 1.30
C THR A 44 -4.97 5.17 0.83
N ASN A 45 -3.98 4.29 0.77
CA ASN A 45 -2.63 4.62 0.28
C ASN A 45 -2.67 5.10 -1.17
N ARG A 46 -3.44 4.41 -2.04
CA ARG A 46 -3.65 4.82 -3.43
C ARG A 46 -4.22 6.23 -3.52
N ALA A 47 -5.22 6.56 -2.70
CA ALA A 47 -5.82 7.89 -2.68
C ALA A 47 -4.83 8.97 -2.21
N ILE A 48 -4.09 8.71 -1.14
CA ILE A 48 -3.05 9.61 -0.61
C ILE A 48 -1.96 9.88 -1.66
N LEU A 49 -1.46 8.85 -2.32
CA LEU A 49 -0.38 8.99 -3.30
C LEU A 49 -0.83 9.76 -4.55
N LYS A 50 -2.07 9.56 -5.00
CA LYS A 50 -2.67 10.37 -6.08
C LYS A 50 -2.77 11.85 -5.70
N ASP A 51 -3.21 12.15 -4.48
CA ASP A 51 -3.28 13.52 -3.99
C ASP A 51 -1.87 14.13 -3.86
N ASN A 52 -0.91 13.41 -3.28
CA ASN A 52 0.49 13.83 -3.17
C ASN A 52 1.09 14.21 -4.53
N ALA A 53 0.97 13.34 -5.53
CA ALA A 53 1.47 13.60 -6.87
C ALA A 53 0.81 14.85 -7.49
N ALA A 54 -0.50 15.01 -7.33
CA ALA A 54 -1.24 16.17 -7.83
C ALA A 54 -0.80 17.48 -7.14
N ARG A 55 -0.62 17.47 -5.82
CA ARG A 55 -0.14 18.62 -5.04
C ARG A 55 1.28 19.00 -5.42
N SER A 56 2.20 18.04 -5.50
CA SER A 56 3.60 18.31 -5.86
C SER A 56 3.70 18.90 -7.27
N ARG A 57 2.94 18.39 -8.25
CA ARG A 57 2.84 18.98 -9.60
C ARG A 57 2.28 20.41 -9.56
N LYS A 58 1.27 20.67 -8.74
CA LYS A 58 0.72 22.02 -8.55
C LYS A 58 1.77 22.96 -7.96
N TYR A 59 2.49 22.56 -6.91
CA TYR A 59 3.55 23.36 -6.30
C TYR A 59 4.72 23.62 -7.26
N TYR A 60 5.10 22.62 -8.05
CA TYR A 60 6.07 22.80 -9.13
C TYR A 60 5.63 23.89 -10.11
N SER A 61 4.38 23.83 -10.61
CA SER A 61 3.83 24.83 -11.53
C SER A 61 3.78 26.25 -10.94
N GLN A 62 3.50 26.37 -9.64
CA GLN A 62 3.50 27.64 -8.93
C GLN A 62 4.91 28.18 -8.72
N ALA A 63 5.86 27.31 -8.36
CA ALA A 63 7.26 27.64 -8.20
C ALA A 63 7.93 28.06 -9.53
N GLN A 64 7.40 27.64 -10.69
CA GLN A 64 7.81 28.15 -12.00
C GLN A 64 7.33 29.59 -12.24
N ARG A 65 6.10 29.94 -11.82
CA ARG A 65 5.50 31.28 -12.01
C ARG A 65 6.06 32.33 -11.07
N ARG A 66 6.36 31.95 -9.83
CA ARG A 66 6.98 32.81 -8.82
C ARG A 66 8.49 32.81 -9.01
N ASN A 67 9.15 33.93 -8.73
CA ASN A 67 10.61 34.07 -8.82
C ASN A 67 11.30 33.38 -7.62
N TYR A 68 10.91 32.12 -7.35
CA TYR A 68 11.49 31.29 -6.29
C TYR A 68 13.00 31.13 -6.52
N PRO A 69 13.82 31.05 -5.45
CA PRO A 69 15.23 30.75 -5.56
C PRO A 69 15.44 29.51 -6.44
N ARG A 70 16.12 29.72 -7.57
CA ARG A 70 16.26 28.76 -8.66
C ARG A 70 17.18 27.63 -8.20
N GLY A 71 16.63 26.47 -7.83
CA GLY A 71 17.44 25.27 -7.58
C GLY A 71 16.67 24.20 -6.81
N GLY A 72 16.73 24.25 -5.48
CA GLY A 72 16.30 23.14 -4.62
C GLY A 72 14.79 22.85 -4.63
N ALA A 73 13.95 23.85 -4.34
CA ALA A 73 12.51 23.60 -4.12
C ALA A 73 11.78 23.07 -5.37
N ARG A 74 12.17 23.55 -6.56
CA ARG A 74 11.56 23.09 -7.83
C ARG A 74 11.91 21.64 -8.13
N GLN A 75 13.18 21.29 -7.93
CA GLN A 75 13.64 19.92 -8.13
C GLN A 75 13.01 18.99 -7.10
N GLN A 76 12.84 19.44 -5.86
CA GLN A 76 12.19 18.67 -4.82
C GLN A 76 10.73 18.33 -5.18
N PHE A 77 9.93 19.30 -5.64
CA PHE A 77 8.55 19.01 -6.04
C PHE A 77 8.44 18.03 -7.22
N LEU A 78 9.41 18.03 -8.13
CA LEU A 78 9.48 17.02 -9.19
C LEU A 78 9.80 15.64 -8.61
N LEU A 79 10.81 15.55 -7.75
CA LEU A 79 11.19 14.29 -7.10
C LEU A 79 10.05 13.74 -6.23
N ASP A 80 9.34 14.59 -5.50
CA ASP A 80 8.20 14.19 -4.67
C ASP A 80 7.05 13.65 -5.53
N ALA A 81 6.78 14.28 -6.67
CA ALA A 81 5.78 13.79 -7.62
C ALA A 81 6.19 12.44 -8.23
N GLU A 82 7.44 12.32 -8.69
CA GLU A 82 7.96 11.07 -9.25
C GLU A 82 7.96 9.92 -8.24
N ASN A 83 8.35 10.20 -6.99
CA ASN A 83 8.34 9.19 -5.93
C ASN A 83 6.92 8.75 -5.59
N ALA A 84 5.98 9.70 -5.46
CA ALA A 84 4.57 9.38 -5.23
C ALA A 84 3.98 8.54 -6.39
N GLU A 85 4.37 8.82 -7.64
CA GLU A 85 3.93 8.05 -8.81
C GLU A 85 4.53 6.63 -8.85
N LYS A 86 5.80 6.48 -8.48
CA LYS A 86 6.44 5.15 -8.37
C LYS A 86 5.79 4.32 -7.28
N GLU A 87 5.58 4.88 -6.10
CA GLU A 87 4.88 4.22 -5.01
C GLU A 87 3.43 3.90 -5.38
N LEU A 88 2.75 4.79 -6.11
CA LEU A 88 1.39 4.55 -6.59
C LEU A 88 1.34 3.32 -7.51
N ALA A 89 2.31 3.17 -8.41
CA ALA A 89 2.38 2.00 -9.28
C ALA A 89 2.55 0.69 -8.49
N VAL A 90 3.36 0.71 -7.41
CA VAL A 90 3.52 -0.44 -6.51
C VAL A 90 2.19 -0.76 -5.81
N VAL A 91 1.53 0.24 -5.22
CA VAL A 91 0.24 0.03 -4.53
C VAL A 91 -0.85 -0.45 -5.51
N GLU A 92 -0.89 0.06 -6.75
CA GLU A 92 -1.83 -0.42 -7.76
C GLU A 92 -1.55 -1.87 -8.17
N GLN A 93 -0.28 -2.29 -8.18
CA GLN A 93 0.09 -3.69 -8.36
C GLN A 93 -0.33 -4.56 -7.16
N GLU A 94 -0.14 -4.08 -5.93
CA GLU A 94 -0.60 -4.77 -4.71
C GLU A 94 -2.12 -4.93 -4.67
N ILE A 95 -2.86 -3.90 -5.12
CA ILE A 95 -4.32 -3.96 -5.30
C ILE A 95 -4.70 -5.01 -6.33
N ALA A 96 -3.96 -5.17 -7.44
CA ALA A 96 -4.24 -6.25 -8.37
C ALA A 96 -3.93 -7.63 -7.76
N GLN A 97 -2.83 -7.70 -6.98
CA GLN A 97 -2.34 -8.93 -6.38
C GLN A 97 -3.25 -9.45 -5.26
N ILE A 98 -3.88 -8.58 -4.46
CA ILE A 98 -4.75 -8.99 -3.36
C ILE A 98 -5.93 -9.86 -3.84
N PHE A 99 -6.46 -9.62 -5.03
CA PHE A 99 -7.51 -10.45 -5.63
C PHE A 99 -7.01 -11.83 -6.07
N VAL A 100 -5.75 -11.91 -6.52
CA VAL A 100 -5.10 -13.17 -6.87
C VAL A 100 -4.83 -13.98 -5.60
N ASP A 101 -4.33 -13.32 -4.55
CA ASP A 101 -4.04 -13.95 -3.27
C ASP A 101 -5.30 -14.43 -2.57
N ALA A 102 -6.36 -13.61 -2.56
CA ALA A 102 -7.68 -13.97 -2.06
C ALA A 102 -8.24 -15.20 -2.80
N ARG A 103 -8.14 -15.24 -4.13
CA ARG A 103 -8.56 -16.42 -4.92
C ARG A 103 -7.73 -17.66 -4.58
N THR A 104 -6.42 -17.50 -4.43
CA THR A 104 -5.51 -18.62 -4.12
C THR A 104 -5.78 -19.19 -2.73
N GLN A 105 -6.23 -18.36 -1.79
CA GLN A 105 -6.60 -18.76 -0.43
C GLN A 105 -8.11 -19.08 -0.29
N GLU A 106 -8.82 -19.26 -1.41
CA GLU A 106 -10.25 -19.61 -1.46
C GLU A 106 -11.15 -18.61 -0.70
N ILE A 107 -10.71 -17.36 -0.57
CA ILE A 107 -11.45 -16.29 0.10
C ILE A 107 -12.62 -15.86 -0.80
N PRO A 108 -13.84 -15.69 -0.24
CA PRO A 108 -14.97 -15.18 -0.99
C PRO A 108 -14.65 -13.80 -1.61
N PRO A 109 -14.74 -13.64 -2.94
CA PRO A 109 -14.39 -12.38 -3.58
C PRO A 109 -15.35 -11.25 -3.17
N GLY A 110 -16.58 -11.58 -2.77
CA GLY A 110 -17.56 -10.65 -2.23
C GLY A 110 -17.03 -9.82 -1.05
N TRP A 111 -16.17 -10.39 -0.21
CA TRP A 111 -15.64 -9.69 0.96
C TRP A 111 -14.80 -8.46 0.60
N LEU A 112 -14.04 -8.51 -0.49
CA LEU A 112 -13.23 -7.37 -0.93
C LEU A 112 -14.08 -6.28 -1.59
N TYR A 113 -15.12 -6.66 -2.34
CA TYR A 113 -16.01 -5.69 -3.00
C TYR A 113 -16.84 -4.87 -2.01
N GLU A 114 -17.15 -5.43 -0.84
CA GLU A 114 -17.90 -4.73 0.20
C GLU A 114 -17.24 -3.43 0.69
N VAL A 115 -15.92 -3.32 0.56
CA VAL A 115 -15.17 -2.14 1.02
C VAL A 115 -14.75 -1.19 -0.10
N GLU A 116 -15.00 -1.55 -1.37
CA GLU A 116 -14.57 -0.74 -2.52
C GLU A 116 -15.33 0.58 -2.62
N ASP A 117 -16.60 0.58 -2.20
CA ASP A 117 -17.48 1.76 -2.19
C ASP A 117 -17.40 2.59 -0.89
N GLU A 118 -16.59 2.17 0.08
CA GLU A 118 -16.43 2.92 1.33
C GLU A 118 -15.76 4.28 1.08
N PRO A 119 -16.25 5.37 1.70
CA PRO A 119 -15.67 6.69 1.50
C PRO A 119 -14.25 6.75 2.09
N ILE A 120 -13.27 7.08 1.26
CA ILE A 120 -11.87 7.24 1.68
C ILE A 120 -11.66 8.68 2.15
N THR A 121 -11.30 8.86 3.42
CA THR A 121 -10.90 10.16 3.97
C THR A 121 -9.40 10.33 3.80
N ILE A 122 -9.00 11.26 2.94
CA ILE A 122 -7.59 11.66 2.81
C ILE A 122 -7.32 12.66 3.94
N PRO A 123 -6.37 12.38 4.86
CA PRO A 123 -5.99 13.36 5.86
C PRO A 123 -5.50 14.63 5.16
N ALA A 124 -5.94 15.79 5.65
CA ALA A 124 -5.39 17.06 5.17
C ALA A 124 -3.87 16.99 5.30
N ALA A 125 -3.14 17.37 4.25
CA ALA A 125 -1.71 17.59 4.44
C ALA A 125 -1.54 18.63 5.56
N PRO A 126 -0.50 18.48 6.41
CA PRO A 126 -0.07 19.64 7.17
C PRO A 126 0.16 20.76 6.17
N ASP A 127 -0.53 21.89 6.35
CA ASP A 127 -0.36 23.07 5.52
C ASP A 127 1.13 23.41 5.58
N ALA A 128 1.84 23.18 4.47
CA ALA A 128 3.24 23.61 4.32
C ALA A 128 3.38 25.14 4.46
N ASP A 129 2.26 25.86 4.51
CA ASP A 129 2.14 27.29 4.71
C ASP A 129 1.96 27.70 6.19
N ALA A 130 1.63 26.79 7.13
CA ALA A 130 1.32 27.17 8.52
C ALA A 130 2.56 27.41 9.40
N GLU A 131 3.70 26.76 9.12
CA GLU A 131 4.96 27.02 9.85
C GLU A 131 5.89 28.01 9.14
N ALA A 132 5.54 28.44 7.92
CA ALA A 132 6.42 29.29 7.10
C ALA A 132 6.20 30.81 7.28
N VAL A 133 5.22 31.25 8.08
CA VAL A 133 4.78 32.66 8.10
C VAL A 133 5.42 33.50 9.22
N GLU A 134 5.94 32.91 10.31
CA GLU A 134 6.58 33.72 11.38
C GLU A 134 8.10 33.94 11.23
N GLU A 135 8.79 33.24 10.32
CA GLU A 135 10.23 33.46 10.06
C GLU A 135 10.54 34.05 8.66
N ALA A 136 9.52 34.56 7.97
CA ALA A 136 9.60 34.90 6.55
C ALA A 136 10.28 36.25 6.21
N GLU A 137 10.66 37.08 7.18
CA GLU A 137 11.23 38.40 6.86
C GLU A 137 12.77 38.44 6.72
N ASP A 138 13.53 37.41 7.09
CA ASP A 138 15.01 37.51 7.02
C ASP A 138 15.79 36.26 6.54
N ARG A 139 15.12 35.30 5.88
CA ARG A 139 15.72 34.04 5.40
C ARG A 139 15.58 33.80 3.89
N ALA A 140 15.67 34.85 3.08
CA ALA A 140 15.70 34.72 1.62
C ALA A 140 17.01 34.04 1.13
N GLY A 141 17.11 32.73 1.29
CA GLY A 141 18.22 31.93 0.75
C GLY A 141 18.51 30.59 1.43
N ARG A 142 17.98 30.34 2.63
CA ARG A 142 18.14 29.05 3.32
C ARG A 142 16.80 28.64 3.88
N ASN A 143 16.10 27.76 3.16
CA ASN A 143 14.96 27.04 3.70
C ASN A 143 15.52 25.94 4.62
N PRO A 144 15.43 26.07 5.97
CA PRO A 144 16.10 25.15 6.88
C PRO A 144 15.36 23.81 7.04
N LEU A 145 14.17 23.65 6.45
CA LEU A 145 13.40 22.39 6.47
C LEU A 145 14.05 21.24 5.67
N TYR A 146 15.04 21.51 4.82
CA TYR A 146 15.56 20.52 3.86
C TYR A 146 17.07 20.23 3.96
N PHE A 147 17.77 20.83 4.93
CA PHE A 147 19.15 20.46 5.25
C PHE A 147 19.10 19.70 6.58
N LYS A 148 18.97 18.37 6.53
CA LYS A 148 19.45 17.56 7.63
C LYS A 148 20.96 17.69 7.64
N ASP A 149 21.48 18.16 8.76
CA ASP A 149 22.91 18.23 9.03
C ASP A 149 23.54 16.84 8.87
N ASP A 150 24.31 16.66 7.79
CA ASP A 150 25.40 15.71 7.77
C ASP A 150 26.55 16.32 8.60
N GLU A 151 26.46 16.21 9.92
CA GLU A 151 27.60 16.28 10.84
C GLU A 151 27.75 14.86 11.41
N GLY A 152 28.86 14.13 11.20
CA GLY A 152 30.24 14.54 11.44
C GLY A 152 30.74 13.78 12.65
#